data_AF-A0A816BU31-F1
#
_entry.id   AF-A0A816BU31-F1
#
_cell.length_a   1.000
_cell.length_b   1.000
_cell.length_c   1.000
_cell.angle_alpha   90.00
_cell.angle_beta   90.00
_cell.angle_gamma   90.00
#
_symmetry.space_group_name_H-M   'P 1'
#
loop_
_entity.id
_entity.type
_entity.pdbx_description
1 polymer ?
#
loop_
_entity_poly.entity_id
_entity_poly.type
_entity_poly.pdbx_seq_one_letter_code
_entity_poly.pdbx_strand_id
1 'polypeptide(L)'
;LPRLVLTKSTTNYHNAIKIEEISSHYQTVYDNIMDCKIYKEWTAVNETYCVCNEPYHEVEWTVKCSICNELYHPSCIGQIQEEIEDNIDEWKCPYCEEDDVGIGDNSDNIDK
;
A
#
# COMPACT_ATOMS: atom_id res chain seq x y z
N LEU A 1 -2.88 70.49 -0.83
CA LEU A 1 -2.44 69.16 -0.35
C LEU A 1 -2.38 68.22 -1.55
N PRO A 2 -1.21 67.65 -1.90
CA PRO A 2 -1.08 66.83 -3.11
C PRO A 2 -1.74 65.47 -2.91
N ARG A 3 -2.47 65.04 -3.94
CA ARG A 3 -3.27 63.81 -4.00
C ARG A 3 -2.33 62.62 -4.18
N LEU A 4 -2.32 61.69 -3.22
CA LEU A 4 -1.62 60.42 -3.33
C LEU A 4 -2.25 59.59 -4.46
N VAL A 5 -1.48 59.35 -5.53
CA VAL A 5 -1.85 58.40 -6.58
C VAL A 5 -1.35 57.03 -6.12
N LEU A 6 -2.27 56.14 -5.78
CA LEU A 6 -1.95 54.74 -5.56
C LEU A 6 -1.69 54.09 -6.93
N THR A 7 -0.43 53.88 -7.28
CA THR A 7 -0.08 53.02 -8.40
C THR A 7 -0.30 51.57 -7.96
N LYS A 8 -1.14 50.83 -8.69
CA LYS A 8 -1.28 49.39 -8.51
C LYS A 8 0.05 48.76 -8.96
N SER A 9 0.94 48.51 -8.02
CA SER A 9 2.09 47.64 -8.24
C SER A 9 1.54 46.22 -8.40
N THR A 10 1.41 45.77 -9.65
CA THR A 10 1.18 44.37 -9.96
C THR A 10 2.48 43.61 -9.70
N THR A 11 2.76 43.31 -8.44
CA THR A 11 3.67 42.21 -8.14
C THR A 11 2.90 40.92 -8.44
N ASN A 12 3.14 40.44 -9.66
CA ASN A 12 2.77 39.14 -10.19
C ASN A 12 3.17 38.02 -9.22
N TYR A 13 2.26 37.61 -8.33
CA TYR A 13 2.32 36.28 -7.72
C TYR A 13 1.77 35.26 -8.74
N HIS A 14 2.53 35.02 -9.82
CA HIS A 14 2.28 33.86 -10.69
C HIS A 14 2.91 32.63 -10.05
N ASN A 15 2.31 32.12 -8.98
CA ASN A 15 2.60 30.77 -8.46
C ASN A 15 1.27 30.06 -8.14
N ALA A 16 0.34 30.07 -9.10
CA ALA A 16 -0.76 29.11 -9.09
C ALA A 16 -0.25 27.85 -9.81
N ILE A 17 0.42 26.96 -9.07
CA ILE A 17 0.79 25.65 -9.60
C ILE A 17 -0.52 24.88 -9.83
N LYS A 18 -0.72 24.36 -11.04
CA LYS A 18 -1.94 23.60 -11.34
C LYS A 18 -1.95 22.30 -10.54
N ILE A 19 -3.12 21.86 -10.08
CA ILE A 19 -3.28 20.62 -9.29
C ILE A 19 -2.66 19.42 -10.03
N GLU A 20 -2.75 19.37 -11.36
CA GLU A 20 -2.12 18.33 -12.19
C GLU A 20 -0.58 18.37 -12.14
N GLU A 21 0.01 19.56 -12.12
CA GLU A 21 1.47 19.75 -11.99
C GLU A 21 1.95 19.36 -10.58
N ILE A 22 1.14 19.65 -9.56
CA ILE A 22 1.37 19.19 -8.18
C ILE A 22 1.34 17.65 -8.14
N SER A 23 0.32 17.01 -8.72
CA SER A 23 0.21 15.55 -8.77
C SER A 23 1.40 14.91 -9.50
N SER A 24 1.82 15.49 -10.63
CA SER A 24 3.00 15.03 -11.36
C SER A 24 4.28 15.19 -10.54
N HIS A 25 4.44 16.31 -9.84
CA HIS A 25 5.59 16.52 -8.96
C HIS A 25 5.62 15.50 -7.81
N TYR A 26 4.47 15.21 -7.19
CA TYR A 26 4.35 14.16 -6.18
C TYR A 26 4.77 12.81 -6.76
N GLN A 27 4.27 12.43 -7.93
CA GLN A 27 4.65 11.15 -8.56
C GLN A 27 6.15 11.07 -8.80
N THR A 28 6.76 12.11 -9.37
CA THR A 28 8.21 12.16 -9.59
C THR A 28 9.00 12.08 -8.28
N VAL A 29 8.53 12.70 -7.20
CA VAL A 29 9.16 12.58 -5.88
C VAL A 29 9.05 11.14 -5.35
N TYR A 30 7.89 10.49 -5.49
CA TYR A 30 7.71 9.08 -5.14
C TYR A 30 8.67 8.18 -5.92
N ASP A 31 8.74 8.34 -7.24
CA ASP A 31 9.61 7.53 -8.10
C ASP A 31 11.09 7.71 -7.70
N ASN A 32 11.53 8.95 -7.45
CA ASN A 32 12.89 9.24 -7.00
C ASN A 32 13.20 8.66 -5.61
N ILE A 33 12.25 8.69 -4.68
CA ILE A 33 12.41 8.07 -3.36
C ILE A 33 12.52 6.56 -3.51
N MET A 34 11.66 5.95 -4.34
CA MET A 34 11.67 4.53 -4.63
C MET A 34 12.98 4.09 -5.30
N ASP A 35 13.57 4.95 -6.13
CA ASP A 35 14.86 4.71 -6.78
C ASP A 35 16.09 4.98 -5.91
N CYS A 36 15.91 5.66 -4.77
CA CYS A 36 16.98 5.94 -3.84
C CYS A 36 17.57 4.65 -3.27
N LYS A 37 18.89 4.49 -3.39
CA LYS A 37 19.62 3.32 -2.87
C LYS A 37 19.35 3.06 -1.38
N ILE A 38 19.25 4.13 -0.58
CA ILE A 38 18.94 4.05 0.85
C ILE A 38 17.56 3.42 1.08
N TYR A 39 16.56 3.80 0.28
CA TYR A 39 15.22 3.25 0.40
C TYR A 39 15.22 1.76 0.04
N LYS A 40 15.88 1.38 -1.06
CA LYS A 40 16.00 -0.03 -1.48
C LYS A 40 16.71 -0.91 -0.46
N GLU A 41 17.77 -0.41 0.16
CA GLU A 41 18.48 -1.13 1.24
C GLU A 41 17.63 -1.22 2.51
N TRP A 42 16.89 -0.18 2.86
CA TRP A 42 16.00 -0.17 4.02
C TRP A 42 14.80 -1.11 3.84
N THR A 43 14.17 -1.14 2.66
CA THR A 43 13.07 -2.06 2.37
C THR A 43 13.55 -3.50 2.34
N ALA A 44 14.71 -3.80 1.77
CA ALA A 44 15.23 -5.17 1.77
C ALA A 44 15.46 -5.74 3.18
N VAL A 45 15.75 -4.89 4.17
CA VAL A 45 15.94 -5.29 5.58
C VAL A 45 14.64 -5.27 6.39
N ASN A 46 13.67 -4.43 5.99
CA ASN A 46 12.41 -4.23 6.70
C ASN A 46 11.19 -4.71 5.90
N GLU A 47 11.41 -5.55 4.89
CA GLU A 47 10.36 -6.27 4.20
C GLU A 47 9.75 -7.20 5.25
N THR A 48 8.55 -6.81 5.67
CA THR A 48 7.71 -7.58 6.57
C THR A 48 6.73 -8.35 5.72
N TYR A 49 6.49 -9.58 6.14
CA TYR A 49 5.47 -10.43 5.55
C TYR A 49 4.63 -10.99 6.69
N CYS A 50 3.56 -11.69 6.35
CA CYS A 50 2.56 -12.16 7.29
C CYS A 50 1.87 -11.00 8.05
N VAL A 51 0.80 -11.35 8.75
CA VAL A 51 0.02 -10.39 9.55
C VAL A 51 0.74 -9.93 10.82
N CYS A 52 1.81 -10.61 11.22
CA CYS A 52 2.61 -10.23 12.38
C CYS A 52 3.47 -8.99 12.14
N ASN A 53 3.72 -8.62 10.88
CA ASN A 53 4.61 -7.52 10.48
C ASN A 53 6.00 -7.61 11.12
N GLU A 54 6.49 -8.83 11.35
CA GLU A 54 7.85 -9.05 11.85
C GLU A 54 8.86 -9.01 10.70
N PRO A 55 10.06 -8.45 10.93
CA PRO A 55 11.10 -8.40 9.91
C PRO A 55 11.51 -9.80 9.49
N TYR A 56 11.93 -9.96 8.23
CA TYR A 56 12.21 -11.27 7.69
C TYR A 56 13.28 -12.06 8.46
N HIS A 57 12.90 -13.24 8.94
CA HIS A 57 13.77 -14.22 9.57
C HIS A 57 14.01 -15.42 8.64
N GLU A 58 15.27 -15.64 8.21
CA GLU A 58 15.66 -16.70 7.25
C GLU A 58 15.35 -18.15 7.69
N VAL A 59 15.08 -18.37 8.97
CA VAL A 59 15.00 -19.72 9.57
C VAL A 59 13.55 -20.15 9.83
N GLU A 60 12.57 -19.26 9.64
CA GLU A 60 11.18 -19.55 9.97
C GLU A 60 10.44 -20.14 8.78
N TRP A 61 9.72 -21.24 9.02
CA TRP A 61 8.90 -21.87 8.00
C TRP A 61 7.68 -21.00 7.67
N THR A 62 7.48 -20.73 6.39
CA THR A 62 6.41 -19.88 5.87
C THR A 62 5.75 -20.56 4.68
N VAL A 63 4.47 -20.27 4.48
CA VAL A 63 3.70 -20.74 3.33
C VAL A 63 3.21 -19.54 2.51
N LYS A 64 3.23 -19.69 1.18
CA LYS A 64 2.70 -18.68 0.26
C LYS A 64 1.25 -19.01 -0.12
N CYS A 65 0.35 -18.04 0.02
CA CYS A 65 -1.03 -18.20 -0.45
C CYS A 65 -1.10 -18.19 -1.99
N SER A 66 -1.84 -19.13 -2.57
CA SER A 66 -2.04 -19.23 -4.03
C SER A 66 -2.85 -18.08 -4.63
N ILE A 67 -3.67 -17.39 -3.82
CA ILE A 67 -4.58 -16.32 -4.28
C ILE A 67 -3.94 -14.94 -4.17
N CYS A 68 -3.56 -14.53 -2.95
CA CYS A 68 -3.00 -13.19 -2.71
C CYS A 68 -1.48 -13.14 -2.90
N ASN A 69 -0.79 -14.28 -3.05
CA ASN A 69 0.67 -14.37 -3.15
C ASN A 69 1.45 -13.87 -1.92
N GLU A 70 0.78 -13.59 -0.80
CA GLU A 70 1.40 -13.21 0.47
C GLU A 70 1.95 -14.43 1.21
N LEU A 71 2.98 -14.21 2.03
CA LEU A 71 3.63 -15.21 2.86
C LEU A 71 3.08 -15.14 4.29
N TYR A 72 2.82 -16.31 4.88
CA TYR A 72 2.31 -16.41 6.23
C TYR A 72 3.08 -17.44 7.06
N HIS A 73 3.29 -17.14 8.33
CA HIS A 73 3.57 -18.16 9.33
C HIS A 73 2.27 -18.86 9.70
N PRO A 74 2.21 -20.21 9.69
CA PRO A 74 1.00 -20.95 10.05
C PRO A 74 0.50 -20.61 11.45
N SER A 75 1.42 -20.46 12.40
CA SER A 75 1.13 -20.08 13.78
C SER A 75 0.44 -18.70 13.87
N CYS A 76 0.82 -17.74 13.02
CA CYS A 76 0.23 -16.40 13.00
C CYS A 76 -1.21 -16.38 12.45
N ILE A 77 -1.60 -17.41 11.69
CA ILE A 77 -2.95 -17.54 11.11
C ILE A 77 -3.74 -18.71 11.71
N GLY A 78 -3.24 -19.31 12.80
CA GLY A 78 -3.91 -20.40 13.51
C GLY A 78 -3.98 -21.72 12.74
N GLN A 79 -3.10 -21.92 11.76
CA GLN A 79 -3.03 -23.14 10.95
C GLN A 79 -1.86 -24.02 11.42
N ILE A 80 -1.99 -25.34 11.28
CA ILE A 80 -0.89 -26.27 11.59
C ILE A 80 -0.10 -26.62 10.33
N GLN A 81 1.23 -26.65 10.46
CA GLN A 81 2.14 -26.88 9.33
C GLN A 81 1.85 -28.18 8.58
N GLU A 82 1.59 -29.28 9.29
CA GLU A 82 1.31 -30.60 8.68
C GLU A 82 0.09 -30.57 7.75
N GLU A 83 -0.97 -29.83 8.09
CA GLU A 83 -2.17 -29.71 7.23
C GLU A 83 -1.89 -28.96 5.93
N ILE A 84 -0.92 -28.05 5.96
CA ILE A 84 -0.54 -27.21 4.82
C ILE A 84 0.45 -27.95 3.92
N GLU A 85 1.39 -28.70 4.51
CA GLU A 85 2.43 -29.43 3.77
C GLU A 85 1.85 -30.37 2.72
N ASP A 86 0.70 -30.98 2.99
CA ASP A 86 0.01 -31.88 2.08
C ASP A 86 -0.56 -31.17 0.82
N ASN A 87 -0.86 -29.86 0.91
CA ASN A 87 -1.53 -29.10 -0.17
C ASN A 87 -0.87 -27.74 -0.46
N ILE A 88 0.44 -27.62 -0.25
CA ILE A 88 1.17 -26.34 -0.28
C ILE A 88 1.01 -25.56 -1.60
N ASP A 89 0.86 -26.24 -2.73
CA ASP A 89 0.74 -25.61 -4.06
C ASP A 89 -0.62 -24.95 -4.30
N GLU A 90 -1.68 -25.48 -3.66
CA GLU A 90 -3.06 -25.02 -3.82
C GLU A 90 -3.59 -24.33 -2.55
N TRP A 91 -2.78 -24.23 -1.51
CA TRP A 91 -3.17 -23.70 -0.21
C TRP A 91 -3.64 -22.23 -0.32
N LYS A 92 -4.72 -21.93 0.40
CA LYS A 92 -5.34 -20.61 0.51
C LYS A 92 -5.23 -20.13 1.95
N CYS A 93 -4.94 -18.85 2.15
CA CYS A 93 -4.97 -18.27 3.49
C CYS A 93 -6.43 -18.09 3.96
N PRO A 94 -6.69 -18.04 5.29
CA PRO A 94 -8.05 -17.90 5.83
C PRO A 94 -8.82 -16.71 5.27
N TYR A 95 -8.14 -15.61 4.96
CA TYR A 95 -8.76 -14.42 4.37
C TYR A 95 -9.28 -14.70 2.95
N CYS A 96 -8.51 -15.42 2.13
CA CYS A 96 -8.94 -15.78 0.78
C CYS A 96 -9.92 -16.95 0.75
N GLU A 97 -9.94 -17.80 1.79
CA GLU A 97 -10.97 -18.83 1.95
C GLU A 97 -12.32 -18.23 2.36
N GLU A 98 -12.31 -17.20 3.22
CA GLU A 98 -13.51 -16.47 3.63
C GLU A 98 -14.11 -15.65 2.47
N ASP A 99 -13.28 -15.05 1.61
CA ASP A 99 -13.73 -14.27 0.46
C ASP A 99 -14.46 -15.12 -0.62
N ASP A 100 -14.23 -16.44 -0.67
CA ASP A 100 -15.01 -17.35 -1.53
C ASP A 100 -16.47 -17.52 -1.03
N VAL A 101 -16.76 -17.16 0.23
CA VAL A 101 -18.11 -17.11 0.79
C VAL A 101 -18.67 -15.71 0.57
N GLY A 102 -19.08 -15.48 -0.69
CA GLY A 102 -19.50 -14.18 -1.22
C GLY A 102 -20.23 -13.27 -0.23
N ILE A 103 -19.70 -12.05 -0.10
CA ILE A 103 -20.50 -10.89 0.26
C ILE A 103 -21.60 -10.80 -0.81
N GLY A 104 -22.79 -11.30 -0.46
CA GLY A 104 -24.00 -11.01 -1.20
C GLY A 104 -24.17 -9.50 -1.27
N ASP A 105 -24.07 -8.95 -2.47
CA ASP A 105 -24.46 -7.60 -2.80
C ASP A 105 -25.88 -7.34 -2.26
N ASN A 106 -25.98 -6.62 -1.14
CA ASN A 106 -27.19 -5.91 -0.75
C ASN A 106 -26.89 -4.41 -0.83
N SER A 107 -26.67 -3.95 -2.06
CA SER A 107 -26.71 -2.53 -2.41
C SER A 107 -27.95 -2.23 -3.27
N ASP A 108 -29.09 -2.82 -2.91
CA ASP A 108 -30.41 -2.35 -3.35
C ASP A 108 -31.06 -1.51 -2.23
N ASN A 109 -31.46 -0.28 -2.61
CA ASN A 109 -32.24 0.73 -1.89
C ASN A 109 -31.53 1.65 -0.88
N ILE A 110 -31.12 2.83 -1.36
CA ILE A 110 -31.32 4.20 -0.81
C ILE A 110 -30.98 5.13 -2.02
N ASP A 111 -31.79 5.99 -2.64
CA ASP A 111 -32.99 6.77 -2.28
C ASP A 111 -33.82 7.11 -3.53
N LYS A 112 -35.12 7.34 -3.30
CA LYS A 112 -36.08 7.98 -4.24
C LYS A 112 -35.94 9.49 -4.25
#